data_AF-A0A934H286-F1
#
_entry.id   AF-A0A934H286-F1
#
_cell.length_a   1.000
_cell.length_b   1.000
_cell.length_c   1.000
_cell.angle_alpha   90.00
_cell.angle_beta   90.00
_cell.angle_gamma   90.00
#
_symmetry.space_group_name_H-M   'P 1'
#
loop_
_entity.id
_entity.type
_entity.pdbx_description
1 polymer ?
#
loop_
_entity_poly.entity_id
_entity_poly.type
_entity_poly.pdbx_seq_one_letter_code
_entity_poly.pdbx_strand_id
1 'polypeptide(L)'
;MALRTKPARVLVNLLALMGLIFRPVSAQALALPPSLPDLASFSKSVYDGQVGVLRGVYVQDVLAYPIVQQPSYNASFVSNTDGVVTEFTPATQTGNVGLLAHNTLAGKAFANLKLGQQATVIYGDGKTETFVVTKILRFAALSPYSVKSEFKNLDTNLTISATQLFSDVYNGPRHLTFQTCIAYNGNDSWGRLFIIAQPVR
;
A
#
# COMPACT_ATOMS: atom_id res chain seq x y z
N MET A 1 -56.44 70.06 -13.24
CA MET A 1 -56.22 71.52 -13.20
C MET A 1 -55.42 71.83 -11.94
N ALA A 2 -54.14 72.23 -12.10
CA ALA A 2 -53.20 72.86 -11.14
C ALA A 2 -53.10 72.28 -9.69
N LEU A 3 -51.93 72.10 -9.07
CA LEU A 3 -50.88 73.08 -8.85
C LEU A 3 -49.55 72.41 -8.52
N ARG A 4 -48.51 73.15 -8.89
CA ARG A 4 -47.08 72.99 -8.65
C ARG A 4 -46.74 73.63 -7.30
N THR A 5 -45.99 72.95 -6.42
CA THR A 5 -45.10 73.58 -5.44
C THR A 5 -44.00 72.62 -4.98
N LYS A 6 -42.73 73.02 -5.19
CA LYS A 6 -41.51 72.52 -4.53
C LYS A 6 -41.27 73.38 -3.25
N PRO A 7 -40.14 73.24 -2.51
CA PRO A 7 -39.56 72.08 -1.80
C PRO A 7 -39.22 72.46 -0.33
N ALA A 8 -38.86 71.50 0.52
CA ALA A 8 -38.06 71.82 1.72
C ALA A 8 -37.15 70.65 2.11
N ARG A 9 -35.86 70.95 2.16
CA ARG A 9 -34.76 70.08 2.56
C ARG A 9 -34.85 69.83 4.08
N VAL A 10 -34.76 68.56 4.48
CA VAL A 10 -34.22 68.21 5.81
C VAL A 10 -33.05 67.29 5.57
N LEU A 11 -31.87 67.84 5.88
CA LEU A 11 -30.58 67.16 5.86
C LEU A 11 -30.52 66.30 7.12
N VAL A 12 -30.60 64.98 6.99
CA VAL A 12 -30.29 64.06 8.09
C VAL A 12 -28.96 63.41 7.78
N ASN A 13 -27.93 63.81 8.54
CA ASN A 13 -26.65 63.13 8.60
C ASN A 13 -26.87 61.73 9.18
N LEU A 14 -26.77 60.70 8.35
CA LEU A 14 -26.67 59.31 8.81
C LEU A 14 -25.29 58.78 8.44
N LEU A 15 -24.33 59.01 9.33
CA LEU A 15 -23.06 58.31 9.36
C LEU A 15 -23.32 56.96 10.04
N ALA A 16 -23.54 55.90 9.26
CA ALA A 16 -23.70 54.54 9.78
C ALA A 16 -22.80 53.58 8.99
N LEU A 17 -21.55 53.50 9.46
CA LEU A 17 -20.64 52.36 9.50
C LEU A 17 -20.93 51.20 8.53
N MET A 18 -20.43 51.32 7.29
CA MET A 18 -20.33 50.18 6.37
C MET A 18 -19.01 49.44 6.66
N GLY A 19 -19.00 48.66 7.74
CA GLY A 19 -17.92 47.72 8.04
C GLY A 19 -17.98 46.54 7.07
N LEU A 20 -17.28 46.64 5.93
CA LEU A 20 -16.98 45.48 5.09
C LEU A 20 -16.15 44.50 5.92
N ILE A 21 -16.82 43.47 6.41
CA ILE A 21 -16.18 42.34 7.08
C ILE A 21 -15.48 41.52 5.98
N PHE A 22 -14.28 41.92 5.60
CA PHE A 22 -13.35 41.02 4.91
C PHE A 22 -13.02 39.90 5.89
N ARG A 23 -13.79 38.82 5.84
CA ARG A 23 -13.38 37.57 6.45
C ARG A 23 -12.27 37.01 5.56
N PRO A 24 -11.01 36.90 6.02
CA PRO A 24 -10.05 36.11 5.27
C PRO A 24 -10.63 34.70 5.19
N VAL A 25 -10.90 34.23 3.97
CA VAL A 25 -11.07 32.81 3.74
C VAL A 25 -9.72 32.22 4.10
N SER A 26 -9.65 31.52 5.24
CA SER A 26 -8.47 30.72 5.57
C SER A 26 -8.25 29.77 4.41
N ALA A 27 -7.22 30.02 3.60
CA ALA A 27 -6.64 29.02 2.74
C ALA A 27 -6.07 27.95 3.66
N GLN A 28 -6.92 27.00 4.08
CA GLN A 28 -6.45 25.71 4.50
C GLN A 28 -5.66 25.19 3.30
N ALA A 29 -4.34 25.29 3.40
CA ALA A 29 -3.44 24.70 2.44
C ALA A 29 -3.96 23.27 2.20
N LEU A 30 -4.24 22.94 0.94
CA LEU A 30 -4.38 21.56 0.50
C LEU A 30 -3.10 20.86 0.96
N ALA A 31 -3.15 20.23 2.13
CA ALA A 31 -2.02 19.49 2.65
C ALA A 31 -1.73 18.42 1.60
N LEU A 32 -0.57 18.53 0.96
CA LEU A 32 -0.06 17.46 0.11
C LEU A 32 -0.15 16.19 0.97
N PRO A 33 -0.65 15.07 0.41
CA PRO A 33 -0.64 13.82 1.14
C PRO A 33 0.78 13.59 1.66
N PRO A 34 0.95 13.10 2.91
CA PRO A 34 2.26 12.95 3.51
C PRO A 34 3.16 12.16 2.56
N SER A 35 4.26 12.77 2.14
CA SER A 35 5.25 12.12 1.30
C SER A 35 5.83 10.92 2.06
N LEU A 36 6.03 9.79 1.37
CA LEU A 36 6.72 8.66 1.95
C LEU A 36 8.10 9.09 2.50
N PRO A 37 8.55 8.55 3.65
CA PRO A 37 9.89 8.80 4.14
C PRO A 37 10.92 8.27 3.12
N ASP A 38 12.10 8.88 3.07
CA ASP A 38 13.22 8.30 2.33
C ASP A 38 13.69 6.97 2.99
N LEU A 39 14.47 6.18 2.25
CA LEU A 39 14.95 4.87 2.72
C LEU A 39 15.77 4.95 4.02
N ALA A 40 16.58 5.99 4.22
CA ALA A 40 17.43 6.10 5.41
C ALA A 40 16.59 6.41 6.65
N SER A 41 15.69 7.38 6.51
CA SER A 41 14.71 7.75 7.54
C SER A 41 13.81 6.56 7.90
N PHE A 42 13.34 5.82 6.89
CA PHE A 42 12.52 4.64 7.10
C PHE A 42 13.30 3.49 7.76
N SER A 43 14.52 3.19 7.30
CA SER A 43 15.40 2.17 7.90
C SER A 43 15.64 2.43 9.38
N LYS A 44 15.88 3.69 9.76
CA LYS A 44 16.03 4.07 11.16
C LYS A 44 14.75 3.86 11.98
N SER A 45 13.59 4.07 11.37
CA SER A 45 12.30 3.92 12.06
C SER A 45 11.93 2.46 12.38
N VAL A 46 12.46 1.50 11.63
CA VAL A 46 12.20 0.06 11.80
C VAL A 46 13.37 -0.69 12.48
N TYR A 47 14.44 0.02 12.83
CA TYR A 47 15.58 -0.53 13.54
C TYR A 47 15.20 -0.92 14.98
N ASP A 48 15.54 -2.15 15.38
CA ASP A 48 15.33 -2.65 16.75
C ASP A 48 16.52 -3.48 17.28
N GLY A 49 17.61 -3.58 16.52
CA GLY A 49 18.82 -4.33 16.86
C GLY A 49 18.71 -5.84 16.69
N GLN A 50 17.57 -6.39 16.25
CA GLN A 50 17.42 -7.85 16.10
C GLN A 50 18.04 -8.33 14.79
N VAL A 51 19.23 -8.90 14.90
CA VAL A 51 20.01 -9.47 13.79
C VAL A 51 19.21 -10.56 13.07
N GLY A 52 19.17 -10.48 11.74
CA GLY A 52 18.55 -11.50 10.89
C GLY A 52 17.02 -11.50 10.88
N VAL A 53 16.36 -10.61 11.62
CA VAL A 53 14.88 -10.50 11.62
C VAL A 53 14.45 -9.40 10.65
N LEU A 54 13.50 -9.71 9.77
CA LEU A 54 12.97 -8.75 8.81
C LEU A 54 12.05 -7.73 9.51
N ARG A 55 12.26 -6.43 9.21
CA ARG A 55 11.57 -5.32 9.89
C ARG A 55 10.95 -4.29 8.97
N GLY A 56 11.40 -4.16 7.73
CA GLY A 56 10.80 -3.22 6.79
C GLY A 56 10.94 -3.64 5.34
N VAL A 57 10.04 -3.15 4.51
CA VAL A 57 10.16 -3.16 3.05
C VAL A 57 9.93 -1.76 2.51
N TYR A 58 10.77 -1.36 1.57
CA TYR A 58 10.77 -0.07 0.93
C TYR A 58 10.77 -0.23 -0.59
N VAL A 59 9.88 0.48 -1.26
CA VAL A 59 9.86 0.65 -2.72
C VAL A 59 9.63 2.12 -2.98
N GLN A 60 10.60 2.77 -3.63
CA GLN A 60 10.57 4.20 -3.87
C GLN A 60 9.25 4.61 -4.55
N ASP A 61 8.64 5.67 -4.03
CA ASP A 61 7.36 6.26 -4.48
C ASP A 61 6.15 5.32 -4.43
N VAL A 62 6.28 4.12 -3.84
CA VAL A 62 5.20 3.13 -3.75
C VAL A 62 4.85 2.79 -2.31
N LEU A 63 5.83 2.37 -1.50
CA LEU A 63 5.58 1.96 -0.11
C LEU A 63 6.82 2.03 0.79
N ALA A 64 6.57 2.21 2.09
CA ALA A 64 7.55 2.11 3.16
C ALA A 64 6.82 1.50 4.38
N TYR A 65 6.81 0.17 4.46
CA TYR A 65 5.96 -0.55 5.42
C TYR A 65 6.77 -1.39 6.41
N PRO A 66 6.53 -1.26 7.73
CA PRO A 66 7.08 -2.18 8.70
C PRO A 66 6.57 -3.60 8.46
N ILE A 67 7.40 -4.57 8.84
CA ILE A 67 7.14 -5.99 8.72
C ILE A 67 6.95 -6.60 10.11
N VAL A 68 5.87 -7.35 10.27
CA VAL A 68 5.60 -8.19 11.43
C VAL A 68 5.73 -9.66 11.07
N GLN A 69 6.12 -10.47 12.06
CA GLN A 69 6.31 -11.91 11.87
C GLN A 69 4.98 -12.65 12.01
N GLN A 70 4.80 -13.75 11.27
CA GLN A 70 3.72 -14.68 11.58
C GLN A 70 3.92 -15.29 12.96
N PRO A 71 2.89 -15.30 13.83
CA PRO A 71 2.96 -16.04 15.08
C PRO A 71 3.22 -17.53 14.82
N SER A 72 4.04 -18.17 15.65
CA SER A 72 4.41 -19.59 15.50
C SER A 72 3.22 -20.55 15.49
N TYR A 73 2.10 -20.15 16.11
CA TYR A 73 0.86 -20.91 16.19
C TYR A 73 -0.16 -20.57 15.08
N ASN A 74 0.16 -19.64 14.17
CA ASN A 74 -0.77 -19.19 13.13
C ASN A 74 -0.06 -18.92 11.79
N ALA A 75 0.18 -19.99 11.03
CA ALA A 75 0.76 -19.91 9.68
C ALA A 75 -0.14 -19.22 8.63
N SER A 76 -1.41 -18.97 8.97
CA SER A 76 -2.36 -18.24 8.11
C SER A 76 -2.49 -16.76 8.48
N PHE A 77 -1.72 -16.28 9.47
CA PHE A 77 -1.80 -14.90 9.92
C PHE A 77 -1.38 -13.92 8.83
N VAL A 78 -2.18 -12.86 8.68
CA VAL A 78 -1.90 -11.66 7.90
C VAL A 78 -2.34 -10.47 8.75
N SER A 79 -1.52 -9.42 8.80
CA SER A 79 -1.78 -8.23 9.61
C SER A 79 -3.08 -7.53 9.18
N ASN A 80 -3.92 -7.16 10.17
CA ASN A 80 -5.12 -6.34 9.99
C ASN A 80 -4.84 -4.83 10.14
N THR A 81 -3.57 -4.43 10.20
CA THR A 81 -3.18 -3.01 10.32
C THR A 81 -2.80 -2.45 8.96
N ASP A 82 -3.41 -1.34 8.54
CA ASP A 82 -3.02 -0.66 7.31
C ASP A 82 -1.55 -0.20 7.36
N GLY A 83 -0.87 -0.31 6.22
CA GLY A 83 0.56 -0.02 6.14
C GLY A 83 1.50 -0.98 6.89
N VAL A 84 1.02 -2.15 7.33
CA VAL A 84 1.85 -3.20 7.94
C VAL A 84 1.80 -4.47 7.09
N VAL A 85 2.96 -5.04 6.82
CA VAL A 85 3.13 -6.26 6.02
C VAL A 85 3.50 -7.43 6.93
N THR A 86 3.05 -8.64 6.59
CA THR A 86 3.41 -9.85 7.34
C THR A 86 4.45 -10.67 6.59
N GLU A 87 5.52 -11.09 7.26
CA GLU A 87 6.46 -12.06 6.71
C GLU A 87 5.85 -13.46 6.66
N PHE A 88 5.89 -14.09 5.49
CA PHE A 88 5.40 -15.45 5.27
C PHE A 88 6.50 -16.45 5.63
N THR A 89 6.41 -17.00 6.84
CA THR A 89 7.42 -17.91 7.40
C THR A 89 7.76 -19.11 6.50
N PRO A 90 6.82 -19.75 5.78
CA PRO A 90 7.18 -20.88 4.90
C PRO A 90 8.18 -20.52 3.80
N ALA A 91 8.19 -19.28 3.28
CA ALA A 91 9.17 -18.87 2.27
C ALA A 91 10.60 -18.80 2.82
N THR A 92 10.75 -18.52 4.13
CA THR A 92 12.07 -18.41 4.76
C THR A 92 12.76 -19.76 4.89
N GLN A 93 11.99 -20.86 4.94
CA GLN A 93 12.50 -22.23 5.02
C GLN A 93 13.32 -22.64 3.79
N THR A 94 13.06 -22.04 2.64
CA THR A 94 13.83 -22.24 1.41
C THR A 94 14.78 -21.07 1.12
N GLY A 95 15.03 -20.21 2.11
CA GLY A 95 15.88 -19.05 1.96
C GLY A 95 15.30 -17.95 1.08
N ASN A 96 13.97 -17.84 0.95
CA ASN A 96 13.28 -16.76 0.21
C ASN A 96 12.59 -15.78 1.17
N VAL A 97 12.13 -14.64 0.65
CA VAL A 97 11.31 -13.69 1.42
C VAL A 97 9.89 -13.72 0.85
N GLY A 98 8.90 -13.96 1.71
CA GLY A 98 7.50 -13.84 1.35
C GLY A 98 6.83 -12.75 2.17
N LEU A 99 6.03 -11.89 1.53
CA LEU A 99 5.36 -10.75 2.14
C LEU A 99 3.86 -10.79 1.84
N LEU A 100 3.03 -10.91 2.89
CA LEU A 100 1.59 -10.98 2.79
C LEU A 100 0.94 -9.68 3.25
N ALA A 101 -0.12 -9.26 2.57
CA ALA A 101 -1.00 -8.20 3.06
C ALA A 101 -2.43 -8.34 2.49
N HIS A 102 -3.44 -7.92 3.26
CA HIS A 102 -4.80 -7.77 2.75
C HIS A 102 -4.86 -6.67 1.69
N ASN A 103 -5.62 -6.91 0.62
CA ASN A 103 -5.73 -6.03 -0.55
C ASN A 103 -6.41 -4.69 -0.28
N THR A 104 -7.19 -4.58 0.80
CA THR A 104 -7.81 -3.34 1.27
C THR A 104 -6.91 -2.57 2.26
N LEU A 105 -5.84 -3.19 2.75
CA LEU A 105 -4.86 -2.62 3.68
C LEU A 105 -3.53 -2.39 2.94
N ALA A 106 -2.39 -2.78 3.52
CA ALA A 106 -1.07 -2.60 2.89
C ALA A 106 -0.96 -3.22 1.48
N GLY A 107 -1.74 -4.28 1.19
CA GLY A 107 -1.73 -4.96 -0.10
C GLY A 107 -2.24 -4.10 -1.26
N LYS A 108 -2.99 -3.02 -1.00
CA LYS A 108 -3.41 -2.07 -2.05
C LYS A 108 -2.23 -1.43 -2.77
N ALA A 109 -1.12 -1.21 -2.05
CA ALA A 109 0.10 -0.67 -2.64
C ALA A 109 0.81 -1.70 -3.53
N PHE A 110 0.62 -3.01 -3.29
CA PHE A 110 1.28 -4.05 -4.07
C PHE A 110 0.89 -4.02 -5.55
N ALA A 111 -0.36 -3.63 -5.83
CA ALA A 111 -0.86 -3.46 -7.19
C ALA A 111 -0.15 -2.36 -7.98
N ASN A 112 0.56 -1.44 -7.30
CA ASN A 112 1.29 -0.34 -7.93
C ASN A 112 2.76 -0.68 -8.26
N LEU A 113 3.26 -1.85 -7.83
CA LEU A 113 4.60 -2.30 -8.19
C LEU A 113 4.68 -2.63 -9.69
N LYS A 114 5.81 -2.29 -10.30
CA LYS A 114 6.08 -2.44 -11.73
C LYS A 114 7.37 -3.21 -11.96
N LEU A 115 7.44 -3.89 -13.11
CA LEU A 115 8.68 -4.53 -13.58
C LEU A 115 9.84 -3.52 -13.59
N GLY A 116 11.01 -3.94 -13.14
CA GLY A 116 12.21 -3.12 -13.05
C GLY A 116 12.33 -2.24 -11.81
N GLN A 117 11.28 -2.10 -10.99
CA GLN A 117 11.39 -1.35 -9.73
C GLN A 117 12.23 -2.11 -8.70
N GLN A 118 12.96 -1.36 -7.88
CA GLN A 118 13.72 -1.90 -6.77
C GLN A 118 12.87 -1.97 -5.51
N ALA A 119 12.93 -3.11 -4.83
CA ALA A 119 12.41 -3.33 -3.50
C ALA A 119 13.57 -3.63 -2.55
N THR A 120 13.69 -2.85 -1.48
CA THR A 120 14.70 -3.04 -0.45
C THR A 120 14.04 -3.57 0.80
N VAL A 121 14.50 -4.72 1.28
CA VAL A 121 14.11 -5.23 2.60
C VAL A 121 15.14 -4.80 3.64
N ILE A 122 14.68 -4.54 4.85
CA ILE A 122 15.47 -4.00 5.96
C ILE A 122 15.36 -4.97 7.13
N TYR A 123 16.50 -5.38 7.66
CA TYR A 123 16.62 -6.21 8.84
C TYR A 123 16.72 -5.35 10.11
N GLY A 124 16.40 -5.93 11.27
CA GLY A 124 16.36 -5.21 12.55
C GLY A 124 17.70 -4.62 12.99
N ASP A 125 18.81 -5.17 12.51
CA ASP A 125 20.17 -4.65 12.68
C ASP A 125 20.55 -3.54 11.68
N GLY A 126 19.63 -3.15 10.80
CA GLY A 126 19.85 -2.14 9.77
C GLY A 126 20.52 -2.68 8.50
N LYS A 127 20.85 -3.98 8.42
CA LYS A 127 21.26 -4.60 7.16
C LYS A 127 20.13 -4.47 6.14
N THR A 128 20.49 -4.27 4.87
CA THR A 128 19.53 -4.23 3.78
C THR A 128 19.87 -5.27 2.70
N GLU A 129 18.85 -5.71 1.98
CA GLU A 129 18.99 -6.50 0.75
C GLU A 129 18.05 -5.93 -0.30
N THR A 130 18.55 -5.73 -1.52
CA THR A 130 17.79 -5.10 -2.60
C THR A 130 17.46 -6.10 -3.69
N PHE A 131 16.23 -6.05 -4.17
CA PHE A 131 15.67 -6.91 -5.21
C PHE A 131 15.10 -6.05 -6.33
N VAL A 132 15.07 -6.55 -7.56
CA VAL A 132 14.41 -5.93 -8.71
C VAL A 132 13.22 -6.78 -9.11
N VAL A 133 12.06 -6.15 -9.27
CA VAL A 133 10.82 -6.81 -9.71
C VAL A 133 11.00 -7.35 -11.13
N THR A 134 10.86 -8.66 -11.30
CA THR A 134 11.03 -9.34 -12.61
C THR A 134 9.76 -10.04 -13.10
N LYS A 135 8.79 -10.32 -12.22
CA LYS A 135 7.52 -10.95 -12.61
C LYS A 135 6.36 -10.36 -11.84
N ILE A 136 5.22 -10.23 -12.50
CA ILE A 136 3.92 -9.94 -11.89
C ILE A 136 2.95 -11.00 -12.42
N LEU A 137 2.42 -11.82 -11.52
CA LEU A 137 1.54 -12.95 -11.86
C LEU A 137 0.16 -12.72 -11.26
N ARG A 138 -0.89 -12.99 -12.03
CA ARG A 138 -2.28 -12.84 -11.59
C ARG A 138 -3.04 -14.14 -11.83
N PHE A 139 -3.81 -14.54 -10.82
CA PHE A 139 -4.61 -15.75 -10.87
C PHE A 139 -6.03 -15.51 -10.37
N ALA A 140 -7.03 -16.03 -11.07
CA ALA A 140 -8.37 -16.21 -10.52
C ALA A 140 -8.42 -17.50 -9.70
N ALA A 141 -9.01 -17.47 -8.51
CA ALA A 141 -9.30 -18.67 -7.75
C ALA A 141 -10.62 -19.27 -8.24
N LEU A 142 -10.63 -20.56 -8.59
CA LEU A 142 -11.88 -21.27 -8.96
C LEU A 142 -12.81 -21.45 -7.75
N SER A 143 -12.23 -21.49 -6.54
CA SER A 143 -12.90 -21.50 -5.25
C SER A 143 -12.29 -20.42 -4.34
N PRO A 144 -12.73 -19.14 -4.44
CA PRO A 144 -12.07 -17.98 -3.81
C PRO A 144 -11.80 -18.06 -2.30
N TYR A 145 -12.66 -18.77 -1.57
CA TYR A 145 -12.57 -18.93 -0.11
C TYR A 145 -11.81 -20.21 0.32
N SER A 146 -11.26 -20.97 -0.64
CA SER A 146 -10.50 -22.18 -0.36
C SER A 146 -9.00 -21.96 -0.53
N VAL A 147 -8.24 -22.29 0.51
CA VAL A 147 -6.76 -22.31 0.45
C VAL A 147 -6.21 -23.44 -0.43
N LYS A 148 -7.05 -24.41 -0.79
CA LYS A 148 -6.73 -25.53 -1.70
C LYS A 148 -7.37 -25.35 -3.09
N SER A 149 -7.79 -24.13 -3.43
CA SER A 149 -8.37 -23.84 -4.74
C SER A 149 -7.41 -24.23 -5.88
N GLU A 150 -7.98 -24.50 -7.04
CA GLU A 150 -7.24 -24.36 -8.29
C GLU A 150 -7.23 -22.89 -8.73
N PHE A 151 -6.21 -22.53 -9.48
CA PHE A 151 -5.94 -21.16 -9.87
C PHE A 151 -5.75 -21.07 -11.37
N LYS A 152 -6.59 -20.26 -12.02
CA LYS A 152 -6.46 -19.95 -13.44
C LYS A 152 -5.57 -18.72 -13.60
N ASN A 153 -4.43 -18.89 -14.26
CA ASN A 153 -3.56 -17.78 -14.62
C ASN A 153 -4.29 -16.84 -15.60
N LEU A 154 -4.29 -15.55 -15.31
CA LEU A 154 -5.03 -14.56 -16.11
C LEU A 154 -4.32 -14.17 -17.40
N ASP A 155 -3.01 -14.38 -17.48
CA ASP A 155 -2.20 -14.07 -18.66
C ASP A 155 -2.15 -15.27 -19.64
N THR A 156 -2.04 -16.49 -19.12
CA THR A 156 -1.87 -17.71 -19.95
C THR A 156 -3.12 -18.57 -20.08
N ASN A 157 -4.16 -18.32 -19.28
CA ASN A 157 -5.36 -19.15 -19.14
C ASN A 157 -5.14 -20.58 -18.61
N LEU A 158 -3.91 -20.95 -18.23
CA LEU A 158 -3.63 -22.27 -17.65
C LEU A 158 -4.14 -22.37 -16.21
N THR A 159 -4.70 -23.51 -15.86
CA THR A 159 -5.12 -23.83 -14.49
C THR A 159 -4.05 -24.66 -13.80
N ILE A 160 -3.66 -24.25 -12.59
CA ILE A 160 -2.71 -24.96 -11.74
C ILE A 160 -3.28 -25.16 -10.34
N SER A 161 -2.80 -26.17 -9.63
CA SER A 161 -3.20 -26.42 -8.24
C SER A 161 -2.59 -25.37 -7.29
N ALA A 162 -3.18 -25.21 -6.10
CA ALA A 162 -2.58 -24.41 -5.03
C ALA A 162 -1.12 -24.83 -4.76
N THR A 163 -0.85 -26.13 -4.63
CA THR A 163 0.49 -26.65 -4.36
C THR A 163 1.50 -26.23 -5.42
N GLN A 164 1.13 -26.34 -6.71
CA GLN A 164 2.01 -25.92 -7.80
C GLN A 164 2.24 -24.41 -7.75
N LEU A 165 1.18 -23.61 -7.62
CA LEU A 165 1.26 -22.15 -7.53
C LEU A 165 2.18 -21.70 -6.39
N PHE A 166 1.97 -22.20 -5.17
CA PHE A 166 2.77 -21.83 -4.02
C PHE A 166 4.23 -22.29 -4.16
N SER A 167 4.48 -23.45 -4.78
CA SER A 167 5.84 -23.87 -5.11
C SER A 167 6.50 -22.93 -6.12
N ASP A 168 5.79 -22.51 -7.17
CA ASP A 168 6.35 -21.66 -8.22
C ASP A 168 6.72 -20.26 -7.75
N VAL A 169 6.03 -19.74 -6.72
CA VAL A 169 6.20 -18.36 -6.24
C VAL A 169 6.98 -18.22 -4.94
N TYR A 170 7.26 -19.32 -4.22
CA TYR A 170 8.01 -19.27 -2.96
C TYR A 170 9.23 -20.19 -2.92
N ASN A 171 9.36 -21.18 -3.80
CA ASN A 171 10.53 -22.07 -3.85
C ASN A 171 11.51 -21.66 -4.95
N GLY A 172 12.69 -22.29 -4.94
CA GLY A 172 13.74 -22.05 -5.94
C GLY A 172 14.78 -21.02 -5.50
N PRO A 173 15.54 -20.44 -6.44
CA PRO A 173 16.62 -19.49 -6.14
C PRO A 173 16.14 -18.28 -5.32
N ARG A 174 17.05 -17.66 -4.56
CA ARG A 174 16.78 -16.48 -3.70
C ARG A 174 15.92 -15.44 -4.42
N HIS A 175 14.77 -15.11 -3.85
CA HIS A 175 13.89 -14.07 -4.34
C HIS A 175 12.99 -13.50 -3.23
N LEU A 176 12.31 -12.41 -3.56
CA LEU A 176 11.29 -11.75 -2.76
C LEU A 176 9.94 -11.88 -3.47
N THR A 177 8.89 -12.31 -2.77
CA THR A 177 7.52 -12.40 -3.27
C THR A 177 6.58 -11.56 -2.43
N PHE A 178 5.89 -10.61 -3.05
CA PHE A 178 4.74 -9.92 -2.48
C PHE A 178 3.45 -10.64 -2.89
N GLN A 179 2.57 -10.94 -1.95
CA GLN A 179 1.28 -11.59 -2.20
C GLN A 179 0.13 -10.77 -1.61
N THR A 180 -0.91 -10.58 -2.42
CA THR A 180 -2.21 -10.06 -1.95
C THR A 180 -3.38 -10.66 -2.73
N CYS A 181 -4.61 -10.40 -2.31
CA CYS A 181 -5.82 -10.81 -3.03
C CYS A 181 -6.16 -9.83 -4.16
N ILE A 182 -6.89 -10.32 -5.16
CA ILE A 182 -7.49 -9.48 -6.20
C ILE A 182 -9.00 -9.46 -5.93
N ALA A 183 -9.56 -8.24 -5.83
CA ALA A 183 -11.00 -8.04 -5.73
C ALA A 183 -11.61 -7.98 -7.13
N TYR A 184 -12.73 -8.67 -7.35
CA TYR A 184 -13.49 -8.60 -8.60
C TYR A 184 -14.97 -8.93 -8.35
N ASN A 185 -15.87 -8.18 -8.98
CA ASN A 185 -17.33 -8.35 -8.86
C ASN A 185 -17.84 -8.51 -7.41
N GLY A 186 -17.33 -7.69 -6.49
CA GLY A 186 -17.74 -7.71 -5.08
C GLY A 186 -17.14 -8.85 -4.23
N ASN A 187 -16.21 -9.63 -4.77
CA ASN A 187 -15.47 -10.65 -4.02
C ASN A 187 -14.02 -10.23 -3.82
N ASP A 188 -13.67 -9.83 -2.59
CA ASP A 188 -12.32 -9.35 -2.22
C ASP A 188 -11.25 -10.45 -2.22
N SER A 189 -11.67 -11.72 -2.30
CA SER A 189 -10.79 -12.89 -2.33
C SER A 189 -10.80 -13.59 -3.70
N TRP A 190 -11.39 -12.97 -4.73
CA TRP A 190 -11.61 -13.56 -6.05
C TRP A 190 -10.34 -14.11 -6.69
N GLY A 191 -9.22 -13.41 -6.55
CA GLY A 191 -7.95 -13.82 -7.14
C GLY A 191 -6.74 -13.60 -6.23
N ARG A 192 -5.56 -13.87 -6.77
CA ARG A 192 -4.27 -13.67 -6.12
C ARG A 192 -3.33 -12.92 -7.05
N LEU A 193 -2.62 -11.95 -6.49
CA LEU A 193 -1.55 -11.19 -7.12
C LEU A 193 -0.24 -11.60 -6.47
N PHE A 194 0.74 -11.95 -7.30
CA PHE A 194 2.12 -12.20 -6.86
C PHE A 194 3.07 -11.26 -7.62
N ILE A 195 3.95 -10.57 -6.90
CA ILE A 195 5.04 -9.77 -7.47
C ILE A 195 6.34 -10.41 -7.02
N ILE A 196 7.14 -10.88 -7.97
CA ILE A 196 8.40 -11.58 -7.69
C ILE A 196 9.56 -10.68 -8.09
N ALA A 197 10.51 -10.52 -7.17
CA ALA A 197 11.71 -9.72 -7.34
C ALA A 197 12.97 -10.56 -7.06
N GLN A 198 14.03 -10.33 -7.84
CA GLN A 198 15.30 -11.07 -7.74
C GLN A 198 16.41 -10.18 -7.15
N PRO A 199 17.36 -10.73 -6.38
CA PRO A 199 18.45 -9.94 -5.80
C PRO A 199 19.23 -9.15 -6.84
N VAL A 200 19.56 -7.91 -6.52
CA VAL A 200 20.56 -7.12 -7.25
C VAL A 200 21.93 -7.68 -6.90
N ARG A 201 22.70 -8.07 -7.92
CA ARG A 201 24.08 -8.54 -7.77
C ARG A 201 25.04 -7.38 -7.56
#